data_AF-A0AAD6B0P5-F1
#
_entry.id   AF-A0AAD6B0P5-F1
#
_cell.length_a   1.000
_cell.length_b   1.000
_cell.length_c   1.000
_cell.angle_alpha   90.00
_cell.angle_beta   90.00
_cell.angle_gamma   90.00
#
_symmetry.space_group_name_H-M   'P 1'
#
loop_
_entity.id
_entity.type
_entity.pdbx_description
1 polymer ?
#
loop_
_entity_poly.entity_id
_entity_poly.type
_entity_poly.pdbx_seq_one_letter_code
_entity_poly.pdbx_strand_id
1 'polypeptide(L)'
;MSNQPTQNQNKGAYLSLMKGLKELDLRGLCVPSDLLLIGDHSFPLAMNSQGQTLMAASLYGSGRIVVLGHEGYLTAFPALVENALTWLRGEGSDNLTVGVNNKVKAVADNLSKSSFQVKMVGSLGDSREFGVYVTDAYSMGADIKNLVAFMKAGGGVLIAGQAWHWAANHPKENTLLQFEGNKVSGVAGIYFSKSHGEMEYLPVYPQVPSSWMAVVNGMDFEDDLEFLLTGVSEFDLQGSAVSSEILVHGSLAFPIGTTKDGQTFLAGSYYGQGRVIVVSHEGFLGRQTLAPFWNNAIHWLDEGRQGVVGIASKNALAILSNSGLKCESTEFKEGLSVFVSTAYSDKHAKEIREFVAEGGGLLIGGHAWNWSQINPGQNELTHFPELKAHKAQ
;
A
#
# COMPACT_ATOMS: atom_id res chain seq x y z
N MET A 1 20.88 7.76 -15.31
CA MET A 1 21.63 7.10 -14.22
C MET A 1 21.22 7.70 -12.87
N SER A 2 20.04 7.35 -12.33
CA SER A 2 19.53 7.94 -11.07
C SER A 2 18.74 6.99 -10.16
N ASN A 3 18.80 5.67 -10.36
CA ASN A 3 18.06 4.67 -9.55
C ASN A 3 18.85 4.09 -8.35
N GLN A 4 19.99 4.68 -7.97
CA GLN A 4 20.90 4.09 -6.96
C GLN A 4 20.53 4.25 -5.46
N PRO A 5 19.80 5.28 -4.98
CA PRO A 5 19.64 5.48 -3.54
C PRO A 5 18.80 4.39 -2.84
N THR A 6 17.62 4.08 -3.37
CA THR A 6 16.67 3.12 -2.79
C THR A 6 17.15 1.67 -2.91
N GLN A 7 17.73 1.28 -4.05
CA GLN A 7 18.32 -0.06 -4.21
C GLN A 7 19.48 -0.30 -3.22
N ASN A 8 20.32 0.70 -2.98
CA ASN A 8 21.43 0.58 -2.02
C ASN A 8 20.94 0.54 -0.56
N GLN A 9 19.89 1.32 -0.22
CA GLN A 9 19.28 1.29 1.11
C GLN A 9 18.62 -0.06 1.41
N ASN A 10 17.82 -0.59 0.48
CA ASN A 10 17.16 -1.89 0.64
C ASN A 10 18.18 -3.03 0.78
N LYS A 11 19.31 -2.96 0.06
CA LYS A 11 20.39 -3.93 0.21
C LYS A 11 21.00 -3.91 1.62
N GLY A 12 21.28 -2.73 2.18
CA GLY A 12 21.80 -2.60 3.55
C GLY A 12 20.82 -3.13 4.59
N ALA A 13 19.53 -2.79 4.45
CA ALA A 13 18.46 -3.28 5.31
C ALA A 13 18.31 -4.81 5.24
N TYR A 14 18.28 -5.37 4.03
CA TYR A 14 18.22 -6.81 3.80
C TYR A 14 19.40 -7.54 4.45
N LEU A 15 20.64 -7.06 4.25
CA LEU A 15 21.82 -7.67 4.87
C LEU A 15 21.77 -7.62 6.41
N SER A 16 21.18 -6.57 6.99
CA SER A 16 20.98 -6.45 8.44
C SER A 16 19.95 -7.48 8.94
N LEU A 17 18.81 -7.58 8.25
CA LEU A 17 17.72 -8.50 8.59
C LEU A 17 18.12 -9.97 8.43
N MET A 18 18.86 -10.28 7.37
CA MET A 18 19.27 -11.65 7.03
C MET A 18 20.62 -12.06 7.65
N LYS A 19 21.19 -11.22 8.52
CA LYS A 19 22.52 -11.41 9.10
C LYS A 19 22.62 -12.77 9.83
N GLY A 20 23.61 -13.57 9.43
CA GLY A 20 23.92 -14.86 10.05
C GLY A 20 22.97 -16.00 9.66
N LEU A 21 21.92 -15.71 8.89
CA LEU A 21 21.03 -16.74 8.35
C LEU A 21 21.64 -17.30 7.06
N LYS A 22 21.64 -18.63 6.95
CA LYS A 22 22.09 -19.34 5.73
C LYS A 22 20.92 -19.95 4.96
N GLU A 23 19.84 -20.23 5.67
CA GLU A 23 18.67 -20.95 5.17
C GLU A 23 17.46 -20.66 6.05
N LEU A 24 16.28 -20.81 5.47
CA LEU A 24 14.99 -20.72 6.13
C LEU A 24 14.22 -22.00 5.78
N ASP A 25 13.99 -22.86 6.77
CA ASP A 25 13.17 -24.05 6.57
C ASP A 25 11.69 -23.73 6.74
N LEU A 26 10.98 -23.51 5.63
CA LEU A 26 9.56 -23.18 5.64
C LEU A 26 8.66 -24.41 5.41
N ARG A 27 9.22 -25.62 5.43
CA ARG A 27 8.49 -26.90 5.22
C ARG A 27 7.69 -27.37 6.44
N GLY A 28 7.47 -26.48 7.40
CA GLY A 28 6.79 -26.79 8.66
C GLY A 28 5.25 -26.87 8.52
N LEU A 29 4.55 -26.86 9.65
CA LEU A 29 3.08 -26.83 9.67
C LEU A 29 2.49 -25.43 9.41
N CYS A 30 3.35 -24.42 9.31
CA CYS A 30 2.97 -23.02 9.14
C CYS A 30 2.86 -22.72 7.65
N VAL A 31 1.64 -22.65 7.11
CA VAL A 31 1.39 -22.32 5.71
C VAL A 31 1.29 -20.80 5.55
N PRO A 32 2.29 -20.10 4.97
CA PRO A 32 2.28 -18.65 4.91
C PRO A 32 1.28 -18.12 3.87
N SER A 33 0.90 -16.84 3.99
CA SER A 33 0.35 -16.09 2.85
C SER A 33 1.45 -15.64 1.91
N ASP A 34 1.15 -15.61 0.62
CA ASP A 34 1.93 -14.84 -0.36
C ASP A 34 1.70 -13.34 -0.09
N LEU A 35 2.79 -12.59 0.06
CA LEU A 35 2.79 -11.17 0.34
C LEU A 35 2.90 -10.39 -0.97
N LEU A 36 1.95 -9.48 -1.19
CA LEU A 36 2.00 -8.57 -2.32
C LEU A 36 2.78 -7.30 -1.94
N LEU A 37 3.82 -6.98 -2.72
CA LEU A 37 4.66 -5.81 -2.53
C LEU A 37 4.38 -4.77 -3.62
N ILE A 38 3.85 -3.61 -3.23
CA ILE A 38 3.55 -2.49 -4.15
C ILE A 38 4.15 -1.15 -3.72
N GLY A 39 4.75 -1.08 -2.54
CA GLY A 39 5.34 0.16 -2.03
C GLY A 39 6.76 0.40 -2.52
N ASP A 40 7.12 1.65 -2.80
CA ASP A 40 8.46 2.09 -3.24
C ASP A 40 9.60 1.64 -2.31
N HIS A 41 9.30 1.44 -1.03
CA HIS A 41 10.24 1.01 0.00
C HIS A 41 10.09 -0.45 0.40
N SER A 42 9.12 -1.17 -0.18
CA SER A 42 8.87 -2.56 0.13
C SER A 42 9.86 -3.47 -0.59
N PHE A 43 10.40 -4.47 0.11
CA PHE A 43 11.31 -5.46 -0.48
C PHE A 43 11.15 -6.82 0.20
N PRO A 44 11.35 -7.93 -0.56
CA PRO A 44 11.24 -9.28 -0.01
C PRO A 44 12.45 -9.62 0.85
N LEU A 45 12.21 -10.35 1.93
CA LEU A 45 13.23 -11.01 2.76
C LEU A 45 13.38 -12.49 2.38
N ALA A 46 12.27 -13.11 1.99
CA ALA A 46 12.24 -14.49 1.52
C ALA A 46 11.22 -14.63 0.38
N MET A 47 11.65 -15.27 -0.70
CA MET A 47 10.84 -15.56 -1.87
C MET A 47 11.08 -17.00 -2.28
N ASN A 48 10.01 -17.73 -2.59
CA ASN A 48 10.11 -19.12 -3.03
C ASN A 48 10.36 -19.23 -4.55
N SER A 49 10.56 -20.46 -5.02
CA SER A 49 10.82 -20.76 -6.43
C SER A 49 9.68 -20.37 -7.39
N GLN A 50 8.45 -20.19 -6.89
CA GLN A 50 7.31 -19.68 -7.66
C GLN A 50 7.26 -18.14 -7.74
N GLY A 51 8.21 -17.45 -7.10
CA GLY A 51 8.22 -15.98 -7.00
C GLY A 51 7.27 -15.41 -5.95
N GLN A 52 6.70 -16.25 -5.06
CA GLN A 52 5.84 -15.79 -3.97
C GLN A 52 6.68 -15.25 -2.83
N THR A 53 6.29 -14.10 -2.28
CA THR A 53 7.01 -13.45 -1.17
C THR A 53 6.43 -13.92 0.15
N LEU A 54 7.26 -14.46 1.04
CA LEU A 54 6.79 -15.08 2.29
C LEU A 54 7.10 -14.22 3.52
N MET A 55 8.09 -13.34 3.40
CA MET A 55 8.49 -12.36 4.40
C MET A 55 8.98 -11.11 3.69
N ALA A 56 8.66 -9.93 4.20
CA ALA A 56 9.00 -8.66 3.58
C ALA A 56 9.28 -7.58 4.63
N ALA A 57 9.93 -6.51 4.19
CA ALA A 57 10.16 -5.31 5.00
C ALA A 57 9.90 -4.05 4.19
N SER A 58 9.55 -2.97 4.87
CA SER A 58 9.30 -1.66 4.26
C SER A 58 9.50 -0.52 5.25
N LEU A 59 9.33 0.71 4.75
CA LEU A 59 9.39 1.95 5.51
C LEU A 59 8.04 2.67 5.39
N TYR A 60 7.63 3.33 6.47
CA TYR A 60 6.46 4.23 6.46
C TYR A 60 6.69 5.43 7.39
N GLY A 61 6.50 6.64 6.86
CA GLY A 61 6.89 7.86 7.54
C GLY A 61 8.37 7.82 7.94
N SER A 62 8.66 7.95 9.23
CA SER A 62 10.02 7.80 9.78
C SER A 62 10.32 6.40 10.32
N GLY A 63 9.32 5.51 10.34
CA GLY A 63 9.40 4.18 10.94
C GLY A 63 9.65 3.06 9.95
N ARG A 64 9.56 1.83 10.46
CA ARG A 64 9.95 0.61 9.74
C ARG A 64 8.95 -0.50 10.05
N ILE A 65 8.77 -1.41 9.09
CA ILE A 65 7.91 -2.57 9.28
C ILE A 65 8.58 -3.83 8.72
N VAL A 66 8.39 -4.94 9.44
CA VAL A 66 8.69 -6.30 8.97
C VAL A 66 7.41 -7.11 9.04
N VAL A 67 7.10 -7.81 7.97
CA VAL A 67 5.88 -8.59 7.78
C VAL A 67 6.25 -10.04 7.52
N LEU A 68 5.73 -10.96 8.33
CA LEU A 68 5.92 -12.39 8.15
C LEU A 68 4.60 -13.03 7.75
N GLY A 69 4.59 -13.80 6.66
CA GLY A 69 3.39 -14.42 6.10
C GLY A 69 2.73 -15.49 6.98
N HIS A 70 3.24 -15.77 8.19
CA HIS A 70 2.59 -16.63 9.18
C HIS A 70 3.07 -16.28 10.59
N GLU A 71 2.17 -16.29 11.59
CA GLU A 71 2.51 -15.93 12.98
C GLU A 71 3.51 -16.91 13.62
N GLY A 72 3.46 -18.19 13.24
CA GLY A 72 4.41 -19.21 13.70
C GLY A 72 5.88 -18.89 13.38
N TYR A 73 6.16 -18.09 12.35
CA TYR A 73 7.51 -17.68 11.98
C TYR A 73 8.19 -16.81 13.04
N LEU A 74 7.40 -16.13 13.88
CA LEU A 74 7.92 -15.39 15.04
C LEU A 74 8.64 -16.31 16.05
N THR A 75 8.35 -17.61 16.03
CA THR A 75 9.00 -18.59 16.92
C THR A 75 9.93 -19.54 16.20
N ALA A 76 9.65 -19.85 14.92
CA ALA A 76 10.49 -20.74 14.12
C ALA A 76 11.84 -20.09 13.75
N PHE A 77 11.92 -18.76 13.64
CA PHE A 77 13.13 -18.04 13.22
C PHE A 77 13.59 -17.00 14.27
N PRO A 78 14.03 -17.42 15.47
CA PRO A 78 14.38 -16.49 16.54
C PRO A 78 15.53 -15.54 16.16
N ALA A 79 16.51 -16.00 15.38
CA ALA A 79 17.60 -15.16 14.89
C ALA A 79 17.11 -14.07 13.89
N LEU A 80 16.16 -14.42 13.00
CA LEU A 80 15.53 -13.44 12.12
C LEU A 80 14.74 -12.41 12.92
N VAL A 81 13.99 -12.85 13.93
CA VAL A 81 13.22 -11.96 14.80
C VAL A 81 14.14 -11.00 15.56
N GLU A 82 15.25 -11.47 16.13
CA GLU A 82 16.21 -10.60 16.81
C GLU A 82 16.85 -9.56 15.86
N ASN A 83 17.21 -9.97 14.63
CA ASN A 83 17.67 -9.05 13.60
C ASN A 83 16.60 -8.04 13.22
N ALA A 84 15.34 -8.48 13.08
CA ALA A 84 14.20 -7.62 12.79
C ALA A 84 13.99 -6.57 13.88
N LEU A 85 13.97 -6.95 15.16
CA LEU A 85 13.84 -6.00 16.27
C LEU A 85 14.97 -4.97 16.28
N THR A 86 16.20 -5.40 15.99
CA THR A 86 17.36 -4.51 15.91
C THR A 86 17.21 -3.49 14.79
N TRP A 87 16.78 -3.94 13.60
CA TRP A 87 16.58 -3.06 12.47
C TRP A 87 15.37 -2.13 12.64
N LEU A 88 14.27 -2.65 13.21
CA LEU A 88 13.00 -1.95 13.41
C LEU A 88 13.12 -0.77 14.38
N ARG A 89 13.99 -0.87 15.39
CA ARG A 89 14.25 0.20 16.37
C ARG A 89 14.76 1.50 15.74
N GLY A 90 15.31 1.43 14.52
CA GLY A 90 15.93 2.55 13.82
C GLY A 90 17.43 2.68 14.09
N GLU A 91 18.16 3.22 13.12
CA GLU A 91 19.60 3.44 13.28
C GLU A 91 19.89 4.50 14.33
N GLY A 92 20.87 4.23 15.21
CA GLY A 92 21.27 5.16 16.27
C GLY A 92 20.30 5.27 17.45
N SER A 93 19.20 4.50 17.45
CA SER A 93 18.29 4.45 18.60
C SER A 93 18.82 3.51 19.69
N ASP A 94 18.81 3.98 20.93
CA ASP A 94 19.12 3.19 22.13
C ASP A 94 17.88 2.60 22.80
N ASN A 95 16.69 2.79 22.20
CA ASN A 95 15.43 2.37 22.82
C ASN A 95 15.19 0.85 22.69
N LEU A 96 15.68 0.10 23.66
CA LEU A 96 15.58 -1.37 23.70
C LEU A 96 14.21 -1.90 24.12
N THR A 97 13.21 -1.05 24.37
CA THR A 97 11.89 -1.49 24.81
C THR A 97 11.08 -2.08 23.65
N VAL A 98 10.54 -3.28 23.88
CA VAL A 98 9.72 -4.00 22.91
C VAL A 98 8.37 -4.30 23.54
N GLY A 99 7.30 -3.73 22.98
CA GLY A 99 5.94 -4.09 23.34
C GLY A 99 5.55 -5.35 22.59
N VAL A 100 5.17 -6.42 23.30
CA VAL A 100 4.74 -7.68 22.70
C VAL A 100 3.28 -7.91 23.03
N ASN A 101 2.45 -8.06 21.99
CA ASN A 101 1.04 -8.35 22.18
C ASN A 101 0.84 -9.71 22.89
N ASN A 102 -0.10 -9.78 23.84
CA ASN A 102 -0.45 -10.98 24.59
C ASN A 102 -0.72 -12.23 23.72
N LYS A 103 -1.18 -12.04 22.47
CA LYS A 103 -1.44 -13.13 21.52
C LYS A 103 -0.18 -13.82 21.01
N VAL A 104 0.95 -13.12 20.98
CA VAL A 104 2.26 -13.61 20.53
C VAL A 104 3.26 -13.77 21.69
N LYS A 105 2.76 -14.13 22.88
CA LYS A 105 3.57 -14.26 24.11
C LYS A 105 4.82 -15.16 23.97
N ALA A 106 4.77 -16.17 23.11
CA ALA A 106 5.90 -17.08 22.87
C ALA A 106 7.14 -16.35 22.32
N VAL A 107 6.96 -15.18 21.69
CA VAL A 107 8.06 -14.32 21.25
C VAL A 107 8.83 -13.75 22.44
N ALA A 108 8.14 -13.37 23.51
CA ALA A 108 8.80 -12.85 24.72
C ALA A 108 9.70 -13.91 25.37
N ASP A 109 9.27 -15.17 25.39
CA ASP A 109 10.05 -16.29 25.92
C ASP A 109 11.35 -16.48 25.11
N ASN A 110 11.27 -16.40 23.78
CA ASN A 110 12.42 -16.50 22.88
C ASN A 110 13.41 -15.33 23.04
N LEU A 111 12.91 -14.15 23.37
CA LEU A 111 13.72 -12.94 23.56
C LEU A 111 14.29 -12.78 24.98
N SER A 112 13.98 -13.71 25.90
CA SER A 112 14.41 -13.63 27.31
C SER A 112 15.93 -13.52 27.53
N LYS A 113 16.74 -13.98 26.56
CA LYS A 113 18.21 -13.90 26.59
C LYS A 113 18.79 -12.79 25.72
N SER A 114 17.94 -12.04 25.03
CA SER A 114 18.35 -10.90 24.21
C SER A 114 18.62 -9.66 25.06
N SER A 115 19.19 -8.61 24.45
CA SER A 115 19.37 -7.31 25.10
C SER A 115 18.08 -6.47 25.15
N PHE A 116 16.99 -6.94 24.54
CA PHE A 116 15.72 -6.22 24.49
C PHE A 116 14.95 -6.29 25.80
N GLN A 117 14.32 -5.17 26.18
CA GLN A 117 13.45 -5.05 27.34
C GLN A 117 12.01 -5.32 26.91
N VAL A 118 11.61 -6.58 26.95
CA VAL A 118 10.28 -7.02 26.51
C VAL A 118 9.22 -6.71 27.57
N LYS A 119 8.14 -6.03 27.17
CA LYS A 119 6.93 -5.82 27.99
C LYS A 119 5.72 -6.45 27.29
N MET A 120 5.04 -7.34 27.99
CA MET A 120 3.77 -7.91 27.53
C MET A 120 2.66 -6.88 27.68
N VAL A 121 1.90 -6.63 26.61
CA VAL A 121 0.79 -5.68 26.58
C VAL A 121 -0.41 -6.26 25.84
N GLY A 122 -1.61 -5.84 26.22
CA GLY A 122 -2.84 -6.23 25.52
C GLY A 122 -3.05 -5.48 24.20
N SER A 123 -2.52 -4.26 24.13
CA SER A 123 -2.70 -3.29 23.05
C SER A 123 -1.51 -2.31 23.06
N LEU A 124 -1.21 -1.66 21.93
CA LEU A 124 -0.25 -0.57 21.89
C LEU A 124 -0.78 0.64 22.67
N GLY A 125 -2.07 0.97 22.48
CA GLY A 125 -2.69 2.18 23.04
C GLY A 125 -1.93 3.45 22.61
N ASP A 126 -1.85 4.43 23.51
CA ASP A 126 -1.11 5.69 23.29
C ASP A 126 0.36 5.61 23.77
N SER A 127 0.86 4.40 24.05
CA SER A 127 2.18 4.24 24.64
C SER A 127 3.29 4.65 23.67
N ARG A 128 4.06 5.66 24.07
CA ARG A 128 5.27 6.11 23.34
C ARG A 128 6.55 5.51 23.90
N GLU A 129 6.43 4.57 24.84
CA GLU A 129 7.60 4.01 25.52
C GLU A 129 8.36 3.02 24.63
N PHE A 130 7.67 2.38 23.70
CA PHE A 130 8.20 1.29 22.86
C PHE A 130 9.01 1.81 21.69
N GLY A 131 10.18 1.21 21.47
CA GLY A 131 10.91 1.39 20.21
C GLY A 131 10.35 0.48 19.11
N VAL A 132 9.91 -0.72 19.49
CA VAL A 132 9.34 -1.72 18.59
C VAL A 132 8.09 -2.34 19.19
N TYR A 133 7.08 -2.61 18.35
CA TYR A 133 5.87 -3.33 18.71
C TYR A 133 5.74 -4.62 17.89
N VAL A 134 5.45 -5.73 18.57
CA VAL A 134 5.30 -7.07 17.96
C VAL A 134 3.88 -7.57 18.15
N THR A 135 3.23 -7.97 17.06
CA THR A 135 1.83 -8.43 17.08
C THR A 135 1.53 -9.46 16.00
N ASP A 136 0.42 -10.19 16.18
CA ASP A 136 -0.19 -10.94 15.10
C ASP A 136 -0.96 -10.01 14.13
N ALA A 137 -1.38 -10.55 12.98
CA ALA A 137 -2.12 -9.84 11.95
C ALA A 137 -3.65 -9.83 12.14
N TYR A 138 -4.15 -10.34 13.28
CA TYR A 138 -5.58 -10.61 13.49
C TYR A 138 -6.22 -9.79 14.60
N SER A 139 -5.41 -9.34 15.57
CA SER A 139 -5.88 -8.84 16.86
C SER A 139 -5.47 -7.37 17.08
N MET A 140 -5.76 -6.50 16.11
CA MET A 140 -5.39 -5.08 16.14
C MET A 140 -6.56 -4.20 16.54
N GLY A 141 -7.77 -4.47 16.03
CA GLY A 141 -9.00 -3.75 16.38
C GLY A 141 -8.82 -2.23 16.45
N ALA A 142 -9.01 -1.64 17.64
CA ALA A 142 -8.90 -0.19 17.85
C ALA A 142 -7.46 0.36 17.70
N ASP A 143 -6.43 -0.47 17.79
CA ASP A 143 -5.02 -0.04 17.72
C ASP A 143 -4.53 0.27 16.31
N ILE A 144 -5.27 -0.06 15.25
CA ILE A 144 -4.83 0.15 13.86
C ILE A 144 -4.33 1.59 13.64
N LYS A 145 -5.12 2.59 14.07
CA LYS A 145 -4.74 4.01 13.95
C LYS A 145 -3.49 4.35 14.76
N ASN A 146 -3.37 3.77 15.97
CA ASN A 146 -2.23 3.98 16.84
C ASN A 146 -0.96 3.37 16.26
N LEU A 147 -1.05 2.18 15.64
CA LEU A 147 0.07 1.51 14.98
C LEU A 147 0.57 2.29 13.77
N VAL A 148 -0.33 2.80 12.93
CA VAL A 148 0.03 3.64 11.79
C VAL A 148 0.69 4.94 12.26
N ALA A 149 0.12 5.61 13.28
CA ALA A 149 0.71 6.82 13.85
C ALA A 149 2.08 6.55 14.51
N PHE A 150 2.22 5.42 15.20
CA PHE A 150 3.47 4.96 15.81
C PHE A 150 4.56 4.75 14.77
N MET A 151 4.26 4.04 13.67
CA MET A 151 5.20 3.89 12.56
C MET A 151 5.56 5.24 11.94
N LYS A 152 4.56 6.09 11.66
CA LYS A 152 4.78 7.42 11.07
C LYS A 152 5.74 8.26 11.92
N ALA A 153 5.64 8.15 13.25
CA ALA A 153 6.48 8.85 14.21
C ALA A 153 7.89 8.26 14.39
N GLY A 154 8.22 7.12 13.76
CA GLY A 154 9.54 6.48 13.85
C GLY A 154 9.57 5.12 14.55
N GLY A 155 8.42 4.63 15.01
CA GLY A 155 8.29 3.33 15.65
C GLY A 155 8.51 2.16 14.67
N GLY A 156 8.99 1.04 15.19
CA GLY A 156 9.14 -0.20 14.44
C GLY A 156 8.00 -1.18 14.68
N VAL A 157 7.42 -1.77 13.63
CA VAL A 157 6.37 -2.79 13.76
C VAL A 157 6.83 -4.13 13.19
N LEU A 158 6.72 -5.20 13.98
CA LEU A 158 6.84 -6.58 13.52
C LEU A 158 5.46 -7.22 13.57
N ILE A 159 4.91 -7.52 12.40
CA ILE A 159 3.59 -8.12 12.23
C ILE A 159 3.72 -9.48 11.57
N ALA A 160 2.96 -10.46 12.05
CA ALA A 160 2.94 -11.78 11.45
C ALA A 160 1.54 -12.40 11.43
N GLY A 161 1.19 -13.07 10.35
CA GLY A 161 -0.07 -13.78 10.24
C GLY A 161 -0.35 -14.17 8.81
N GLN A 162 -1.53 -14.73 8.56
CA GLN A 162 -1.91 -15.19 7.24
C GLN A 162 -3.35 -14.75 6.91
N ALA A 163 -3.57 -14.22 5.71
CA ALA A 163 -4.88 -13.76 5.28
C ALA A 163 -5.68 -14.84 4.56
N TRP A 164 -5.05 -15.88 4.01
CA TRP A 164 -5.75 -16.94 3.27
C TRP A 164 -6.76 -17.70 4.14
N HIS A 165 -6.44 -18.02 5.39
CA HIS A 165 -7.37 -18.70 6.31
C HIS A 165 -8.46 -17.74 6.78
N TRP A 166 -8.13 -16.46 6.96
CA TRP A 166 -9.15 -15.45 7.26
C TRP A 166 -10.14 -15.33 6.10
N ALA A 167 -9.66 -15.26 4.85
CA ALA A 167 -10.46 -15.15 3.64
C ALA A 167 -11.35 -16.40 3.44
N ALA A 168 -10.87 -17.59 3.79
CA ALA A 168 -11.68 -18.81 3.77
C ALA A 168 -12.91 -18.73 4.68
N ASN A 169 -12.83 -17.97 5.78
CA ASN A 169 -13.96 -17.73 6.69
C ASN A 169 -14.80 -16.49 6.31
N HIS A 170 -14.32 -15.65 5.38
CA HIS A 170 -14.96 -14.40 4.94
C HIS A 170 -14.98 -14.29 3.40
N PRO A 171 -15.57 -15.25 2.68
CA PRO A 171 -15.40 -15.38 1.21
C PRO A 171 -16.00 -14.22 0.38
N LYS A 172 -16.84 -13.38 0.99
CA LYS A 172 -17.46 -12.21 0.34
C LYS A 172 -16.79 -10.89 0.71
N GLU A 173 -15.80 -10.93 1.59
CA GLU A 173 -15.12 -9.72 2.06
C GLU A 173 -13.83 -9.47 1.27
N ASN A 174 -13.59 -8.21 0.93
CA ASN A 174 -12.35 -7.82 0.28
C ASN A 174 -11.18 -7.96 1.27
N THR A 175 -10.37 -9.01 1.07
CA THR A 175 -9.23 -9.33 1.94
C THR A 175 -8.19 -8.20 1.99
N LEU A 176 -8.01 -7.45 0.90
CA LEU A 176 -7.06 -6.34 0.83
C LEU A 176 -7.43 -5.24 1.84
N LEU A 177 -8.72 -4.93 1.93
CA LEU A 177 -9.22 -3.81 2.73
C LEU A 177 -9.67 -4.22 4.13
N GLN A 178 -10.21 -5.42 4.28
CA GLN A 178 -10.89 -5.85 5.51
C GLN A 178 -10.01 -6.65 6.46
N PHE A 179 -8.99 -7.36 5.96
CA PHE A 179 -8.04 -8.07 6.82
C PHE A 179 -7.26 -7.08 7.70
N GLU A 180 -7.30 -7.25 9.02
CA GLU A 180 -6.73 -6.27 9.96
C GLU A 180 -5.24 -6.03 9.74
N GLY A 181 -4.46 -7.08 9.44
CA GLY A 181 -3.05 -6.93 9.16
C GLY A 181 -2.76 -6.00 7.98
N ASN A 182 -3.60 -6.04 6.93
CA ASN A 182 -3.47 -5.14 5.79
C ASN A 182 -3.78 -3.69 6.18
N LYS A 183 -4.65 -3.45 7.16
CA LYS A 183 -4.93 -2.10 7.69
C LYS A 183 -3.72 -1.42 8.33
N VAL A 184 -2.68 -2.18 8.67
CA VAL A 184 -1.41 -1.66 9.19
C VAL A 184 -0.28 -1.83 8.18
N SER A 185 -0.08 -3.01 7.58
CA SER A 185 1.02 -3.23 6.65
C SER A 185 0.81 -2.60 5.28
N GLY A 186 -0.44 -2.43 4.86
CA GLY A 186 -0.83 -1.87 3.57
C GLY A 186 -0.32 -0.44 3.39
N VAL A 187 -0.33 0.39 4.45
CA VAL A 187 0.18 1.77 4.40
C VAL A 187 1.66 1.83 3.99
N ALA A 188 2.41 0.75 4.27
CA ALA A 188 3.81 0.58 3.90
C ALA A 188 4.00 -0.21 2.59
N GLY A 189 2.91 -0.52 1.88
CA GLY A 189 2.90 -1.21 0.60
C GLY A 189 3.14 -2.73 0.67
N ILE A 190 2.86 -3.37 1.81
CA ILE A 190 2.92 -4.84 1.97
C ILE A 190 1.54 -5.36 2.34
N TYR A 191 1.02 -6.32 1.57
CA TYR A 191 -0.29 -6.92 1.82
C TYR A 191 -0.20 -8.44 1.94
N PHE A 192 -0.93 -8.98 2.91
CA PHE A 192 -1.26 -10.39 2.96
C PHE A 192 -2.34 -10.68 1.91
N SER A 193 -2.01 -11.54 0.94
CA SER A 193 -2.98 -11.99 -0.06
C SER A 193 -3.81 -13.18 0.45
N LYS A 194 -4.90 -13.47 -0.26
CA LYS A 194 -5.72 -14.68 -0.03
C LYS A 194 -5.05 -15.98 -0.54
N SER A 195 -3.88 -15.87 -1.18
CA SER A 195 -3.13 -17.00 -1.71
C SER A 195 -2.16 -17.55 -0.67
N HIS A 196 -2.12 -18.87 -0.50
CA HIS A 196 -1.10 -19.51 0.31
C HIS A 196 0.23 -19.60 -0.45
N GLY A 197 1.33 -19.36 0.26
CA GLY A 197 2.68 -19.57 -0.25
C GLY A 197 3.07 -21.05 -0.22
N GLU A 198 3.73 -21.53 -1.27
CA GLU A 198 4.32 -22.86 -1.26
C GLU A 198 5.44 -22.94 -0.21
N MET A 199 5.38 -24.02 0.57
CA MET A 199 6.34 -24.32 1.62
C MET A 199 7.61 -24.90 1.01
N GLU A 200 8.73 -24.21 1.19
CA GLU A 200 10.01 -24.57 0.58
C GLU A 200 11.17 -24.40 1.58
N TYR A 201 12.25 -25.12 1.34
CA TYR A 201 13.52 -24.85 2.01
C TYR A 201 14.29 -23.77 1.24
N LEU A 202 14.43 -22.59 1.81
CA LEU A 202 14.98 -21.44 1.09
C LEU A 202 16.42 -21.14 1.52
N PRO A 203 17.42 -21.21 0.62
CA PRO A 203 18.74 -20.68 0.90
C PRO A 203 18.70 -19.15 0.99
N VAL A 204 19.44 -18.59 1.94
CA VAL A 204 19.59 -17.14 2.12
C VAL A 204 20.79 -16.65 1.33
N TYR A 205 20.52 -15.85 0.31
CA TYR A 205 21.55 -15.22 -0.51
C TYR A 205 21.83 -13.78 -0.04
N PRO A 206 23.01 -13.19 -0.36
CA PRO A 206 23.33 -11.81 0.01
C PRO A 206 22.58 -10.74 -0.81
N GLN A 207 21.93 -11.13 -1.90
CA GLN A 207 21.06 -10.26 -2.71
C GLN A 207 19.61 -10.31 -2.24
N VAL A 208 18.92 -9.18 -2.34
CA VAL A 208 17.46 -9.12 -2.19
C VAL A 208 16.84 -10.05 -3.24
N PRO A 209 15.97 -11.00 -2.84
CA PRO A 209 15.29 -11.87 -3.79
C PRO A 209 14.47 -11.09 -4.81
N SER A 210 14.42 -11.57 -6.05
CA SER A 210 13.57 -10.99 -7.09
C SER A 210 13.16 -12.06 -8.10
N SER A 211 11.94 -11.96 -8.62
CA SER A 211 11.42 -12.85 -9.65
C SER A 211 10.42 -12.10 -10.52
N TRP A 212 10.45 -12.34 -11.82
CA TRP A 212 9.42 -11.83 -12.74
C TRP A 212 8.05 -12.48 -12.47
N MET A 213 8.04 -13.67 -11.86
CA MET A 213 6.80 -14.38 -11.48
C MET A 213 6.06 -13.67 -10.35
N ALA A 214 6.74 -12.85 -9.54
CA ALA A 214 6.11 -12.05 -8.49
C ALA A 214 5.09 -11.03 -9.03
N VAL A 215 5.15 -10.70 -10.33
CA VAL A 215 4.23 -9.77 -11.01
C VAL A 215 2.93 -10.46 -11.45
N VAL A 216 2.89 -11.79 -11.51
CA VAL A 216 1.85 -12.54 -12.23
C VAL A 216 0.55 -12.73 -11.43
N ASN A 217 0.58 -12.55 -10.10
CA ASN A 217 -0.61 -12.65 -9.26
C ASN A 217 -1.43 -11.35 -9.30
N GLY A 218 -2.14 -11.13 -10.41
CA GLY A 218 -3.13 -10.06 -10.53
C GLY A 218 -4.31 -10.30 -9.59
N MET A 219 -4.74 -9.25 -8.90
CA MET A 219 -5.98 -9.29 -8.11
C MET A 219 -7.19 -9.33 -9.03
N ASP A 220 -8.29 -9.85 -8.49
CA ASP A 220 -9.59 -9.83 -9.14
C ASP A 220 -10.29 -8.51 -8.80
N PHE A 221 -10.72 -7.77 -9.82
CA PHE A 221 -11.36 -6.46 -9.73
C PHE A 221 -12.77 -6.46 -10.34
N GLU A 222 -13.38 -7.64 -10.54
CA GLU A 222 -14.71 -7.75 -11.15
C GLU A 222 -15.76 -6.95 -10.35
N ASP A 223 -15.81 -7.13 -9.03
CA ASP A 223 -16.72 -6.40 -8.13
C ASP A 223 -16.49 -4.87 -8.18
N ASP A 224 -15.23 -4.45 -8.29
CA ASP A 224 -14.87 -3.03 -8.39
C ASP A 224 -15.36 -2.43 -9.70
N LEU A 225 -15.15 -3.13 -10.81
CA LEU A 225 -15.63 -2.72 -12.13
C LEU A 225 -17.15 -2.71 -12.20
N GLU A 226 -17.83 -3.72 -11.65
CA GLU A 226 -19.29 -3.77 -11.58
C GLU A 226 -19.85 -2.56 -10.80
N PHE A 227 -19.26 -2.24 -9.65
CA PHE A 227 -19.63 -1.07 -8.86
C PHE A 227 -19.41 0.23 -9.64
N LEU A 228 -18.22 0.41 -10.21
CA LEU A 228 -17.84 1.63 -10.93
C LEU A 228 -18.70 1.85 -12.19
N LEU A 229 -19.06 0.79 -12.89
CA LEU A 229 -19.79 0.82 -14.15
C LEU A 229 -21.31 0.67 -14.00
N THR A 230 -21.84 0.65 -12.77
CA THR A 230 -23.28 0.54 -12.54
C THR A 230 -24.04 1.68 -13.25
N GLY A 231 -24.89 1.33 -14.21
CA GLY A 231 -25.65 2.29 -15.02
C GLY A 231 -24.83 3.03 -16.09
N VAL A 232 -23.60 2.60 -16.36
CA VAL A 232 -22.69 3.18 -17.37
C VAL A 232 -22.47 2.17 -18.49
N SER A 233 -23.06 2.40 -19.65
CA SER A 233 -22.88 1.53 -20.83
C SER A 233 -21.81 2.01 -21.80
N GLU A 234 -21.51 3.31 -21.80
CA GLU A 234 -20.52 3.93 -22.67
C GLU A 234 -19.91 5.18 -22.05
N PHE A 235 -18.67 5.47 -22.42
CA PHE A 235 -18.00 6.73 -22.10
C PHE A 235 -18.03 7.64 -23.31
N ASP A 236 -18.74 8.76 -23.21
CA ASP A 236 -18.72 9.80 -24.24
C ASP A 236 -17.39 10.57 -24.17
N LEU A 237 -16.45 10.16 -25.03
CA LEU A 237 -15.15 10.80 -25.22
C LEU A 237 -15.16 11.88 -26.31
N GLN A 238 -16.30 12.21 -26.92
CA GLN A 238 -16.36 13.16 -28.03
C GLN A 238 -15.99 14.60 -27.61
N GLY A 239 -15.61 15.44 -28.58
CA GLY A 239 -15.22 16.83 -28.34
C GLY A 239 -13.72 17.07 -28.50
N SER A 240 -13.23 18.22 -28.03
CA SER A 240 -11.87 18.70 -28.27
C SER A 240 -10.82 18.21 -27.26
N ALA A 241 -11.23 17.44 -26.24
CA ALA A 241 -10.32 16.92 -25.22
C ALA A 241 -9.53 15.72 -25.78
N VAL A 242 -8.24 15.92 -26.04
CA VAL A 242 -7.34 14.85 -26.50
C VAL A 242 -6.72 14.16 -25.28
N SER A 243 -7.03 12.88 -25.12
CA SER A 243 -6.56 12.06 -24.00
C SER A 243 -5.10 11.65 -24.14
N SER A 244 -4.40 11.50 -23.02
CA SER A 244 -3.19 10.67 -22.99
C SER A 244 -3.55 9.19 -22.89
N GLU A 245 -2.58 8.30 -23.14
CA GLU A 245 -2.69 6.90 -22.74
C GLU A 245 -2.21 6.75 -21.29
N ILE A 246 -3.00 6.06 -20.46
CA ILE A 246 -2.60 5.66 -19.11
C ILE A 246 -1.90 4.32 -19.20
N LEU A 247 -0.65 4.28 -18.72
CA LEU A 247 0.09 3.04 -18.57
C LEU A 247 -0.27 2.41 -17.23
N VAL A 248 -1.14 1.40 -17.24
CA VAL A 248 -1.57 0.70 -16.03
C VAL A 248 -0.53 -0.37 -15.68
N HIS A 249 0.04 -0.30 -14.48
CA HIS A 249 1.07 -1.24 -14.02
C HIS A 249 0.97 -1.52 -12.52
N GLY A 250 1.46 -2.69 -12.10
CA GLY A 250 1.38 -3.18 -10.72
C GLY A 250 0.12 -4.01 -10.44
N SER A 251 0.20 -4.92 -9.48
CA SER A 251 -0.84 -5.94 -9.25
C SER A 251 -2.14 -5.41 -8.62
N LEU A 252 -2.14 -4.14 -8.16
CA LEU A 252 -3.31 -3.47 -7.57
C LEU A 252 -3.99 -2.46 -8.51
N ALA A 253 -3.44 -2.26 -9.71
CA ALA A 253 -3.96 -1.31 -10.69
C ALA A 253 -4.71 -2.04 -11.82
N PHE A 254 -5.79 -1.44 -12.32
CA PHE A 254 -6.64 -2.02 -13.35
C PHE A 254 -7.21 -0.96 -14.30
N PRO A 255 -7.35 -1.29 -15.59
CA PRO A 255 -8.04 -0.41 -16.53
C PRO A 255 -9.55 -0.41 -16.24
N ILE A 256 -10.17 0.77 -16.27
CA ILE A 256 -11.64 0.93 -16.16
C ILE A 256 -12.24 1.23 -17.53
N GLY A 257 -11.57 2.10 -18.31
CA GLY A 257 -12.05 2.53 -19.63
C GLY A 257 -10.93 2.53 -20.67
N THR A 258 -11.19 1.87 -21.80
CA THR A 258 -10.28 1.79 -22.94
C THR A 258 -10.94 2.32 -24.23
N THR A 259 -10.13 2.85 -25.14
CA THR A 259 -10.58 3.18 -26.49
C THR A 259 -10.75 1.89 -27.32
N LYS A 260 -11.33 2.01 -28.51
CA LYS A 260 -11.47 0.87 -29.45
C LYS A 260 -10.14 0.23 -29.82
N ASP A 261 -9.06 1.01 -29.78
CA ASP A 261 -7.69 0.56 -30.08
C ASP A 261 -6.99 -0.04 -28.84
N GLY A 262 -7.70 -0.19 -27.72
CA GLY A 262 -7.20 -0.78 -26.48
C GLY A 262 -6.42 0.20 -25.58
N GLN A 263 -6.36 1.48 -25.93
CA GLN A 263 -5.63 2.47 -25.13
C GLN A 263 -6.43 2.85 -23.89
N THR A 264 -5.83 2.70 -22.72
CA THR A 264 -6.50 3.03 -21.45
C THR A 264 -6.55 4.54 -21.27
N PHE A 265 -7.73 5.10 -21.01
CA PHE A 265 -7.91 6.53 -20.71
C PHE A 265 -8.40 6.78 -19.27
N LEU A 266 -8.81 5.72 -18.58
CA LEU A 266 -9.35 5.75 -17.22
C LEU A 266 -8.92 4.47 -16.50
N ALA A 267 -8.31 4.62 -15.33
CA ALA A 267 -7.79 3.50 -14.55
C ALA A 267 -8.05 3.68 -13.05
N GLY A 268 -8.18 2.55 -12.36
CA GLY A 268 -8.32 2.46 -10.91
C GLY A 268 -7.11 1.78 -10.30
N SER A 269 -6.84 2.04 -9.02
CA SER A 269 -5.84 1.31 -8.25
C SER A 269 -6.11 1.40 -6.75
N TYR A 270 -5.59 0.43 -6.00
CA TYR A 270 -5.48 0.50 -4.55
C TYR A 270 -4.09 0.97 -4.12
N TYR A 271 -4.04 1.84 -3.11
CA TYR A 271 -2.77 2.30 -2.53
C TYR A 271 -2.92 2.51 -1.02
N GLY A 272 -2.12 1.80 -0.24
CA GLY A 272 -2.39 1.54 1.17
C GLY A 272 -3.84 1.09 1.40
N GLN A 273 -4.51 1.76 2.32
CA GLN A 273 -5.92 1.51 2.61
C GLN A 273 -6.86 2.31 1.72
N GLY A 274 -6.33 3.16 0.85
CA GLY A 274 -7.10 4.03 -0.01
C GLY A 274 -7.21 3.53 -1.43
N ARG A 275 -7.85 4.38 -2.24
CA ARG A 275 -8.26 4.09 -3.60
C ARG A 275 -7.93 5.28 -4.49
N VAL A 276 -7.53 4.99 -5.72
CA VAL A 276 -7.13 6.01 -6.70
C VAL A 276 -7.87 5.78 -8.01
N ILE A 277 -8.39 6.85 -8.60
CA ILE A 277 -8.84 6.88 -9.99
C ILE A 277 -8.03 7.94 -10.73
N VAL A 278 -7.50 7.55 -11.87
CA VAL A 278 -6.78 8.45 -12.79
C VAL A 278 -7.55 8.54 -14.09
N VAL A 279 -7.78 9.76 -14.57
CA VAL A 279 -8.34 10.03 -15.90
C VAL A 279 -7.34 10.82 -16.74
N SER A 280 -7.16 10.41 -17.99
CA SER A 280 -6.09 10.89 -18.87
C SER A 280 -6.32 12.29 -19.47
N HIS A 281 -7.31 13.01 -18.96
CA HIS A 281 -7.58 14.41 -19.24
C HIS A 281 -8.57 14.98 -18.21
N GLU A 282 -8.21 16.08 -17.53
CA GLU A 282 -9.04 16.71 -16.48
C GLU A 282 -10.37 17.27 -17.01
N GLY A 283 -10.46 17.58 -18.30
CA GLY A 283 -11.69 18.05 -18.95
C GLY A 283 -12.87 17.07 -18.87
N PHE A 284 -12.60 15.78 -18.67
CA PHE A 284 -13.67 14.78 -18.49
C PHE A 284 -14.39 14.92 -17.14
N LEU A 285 -13.73 15.48 -16.12
CA LEU A 285 -14.32 15.67 -14.78
C LEU A 285 -15.51 16.62 -14.79
N GLY A 286 -15.57 17.55 -15.75
CA GLY A 286 -16.66 18.51 -15.94
C GLY A 286 -17.67 18.12 -17.01
N ARG A 287 -17.62 16.89 -17.52
CA ARG A 287 -18.50 16.43 -18.61
C ARG A 287 -19.77 15.78 -18.09
N GLN A 288 -20.92 16.39 -18.38
CA GLN A 288 -22.24 15.95 -17.88
C GLN A 288 -22.61 14.53 -18.32
N THR A 289 -22.21 14.11 -19.52
CA THR A 289 -22.46 12.74 -20.01
C THR A 289 -21.73 11.67 -19.19
N LEU A 290 -20.68 12.05 -18.45
CA LEU A 290 -19.93 11.16 -17.55
C LEU A 290 -20.39 11.25 -16.09
N ALA A 291 -21.41 12.07 -15.78
CA ALA A 291 -21.88 12.26 -14.41
C ALA A 291 -22.28 10.97 -13.68
N PRO A 292 -22.95 9.98 -14.31
CA PRO A 292 -23.25 8.71 -13.64
C PRO A 292 -22.01 7.97 -13.18
N PHE A 293 -20.98 7.89 -14.04
CA PHE A 293 -19.70 7.28 -13.69
C PHE A 293 -19.03 8.04 -12.55
N TRP A 294 -18.96 9.37 -12.64
CA TRP A 294 -18.32 10.17 -11.60
C TRP A 294 -19.01 10.04 -10.24
N ASN A 295 -20.33 9.88 -10.22
CA ASN A 295 -21.04 9.58 -8.98
C ASN A 295 -20.56 8.24 -8.38
N ASN A 296 -20.54 7.17 -9.17
CA ASN A 296 -20.05 5.87 -8.72
C ASN A 296 -18.59 5.96 -8.26
N ALA A 297 -17.74 6.64 -9.02
CA ALA A 297 -16.32 6.84 -8.72
C ALA A 297 -16.10 7.51 -7.35
N ILE A 298 -16.82 8.59 -7.02
CA ILE A 298 -16.63 9.24 -5.71
C ILE A 298 -17.12 8.34 -4.58
N HIS A 299 -18.23 7.60 -4.74
CA HIS A 299 -18.70 6.65 -3.72
C HIS A 299 -17.73 5.47 -3.55
N TRP A 300 -17.15 4.98 -4.64
CA TRP A 300 -16.11 3.95 -4.61
C TRP A 300 -14.87 4.46 -3.88
N LEU A 301 -14.45 5.69 -4.16
CA LEU A 301 -13.31 6.34 -3.51
C LEU A 301 -13.57 6.62 -2.03
N ASP A 302 -14.78 7.03 -1.65
CA ASP A 302 -15.19 7.34 -0.27
C ASP A 302 -15.36 6.09 0.60
N GLU A 303 -15.65 4.93 0.01
CA GLU A 303 -15.84 3.65 0.72
C GLU A 303 -16.87 3.77 1.87
N GLY A 304 -17.88 4.62 1.73
CA GLY A 304 -18.90 4.82 2.74
C GLY A 304 -18.44 5.57 3.99
N ARG A 305 -17.28 6.22 3.99
CA ARG A 305 -16.84 7.10 5.08
C ARG A 305 -17.75 8.32 5.27
N GLN A 306 -18.47 8.73 4.23
CA GLN A 306 -19.41 9.86 4.23
C GLN A 306 -18.74 11.17 4.71
N GLY A 307 -17.45 11.33 4.44
CA GLY A 307 -16.69 12.52 4.82
C GLY A 307 -16.78 13.64 3.78
N VAL A 308 -15.92 14.65 3.91
CA VAL A 308 -15.89 15.78 2.98
C VAL A 308 -15.12 15.42 1.71
N VAL A 309 -15.72 15.66 0.55
CA VAL A 309 -15.07 15.58 -0.76
C VAL A 309 -14.48 16.95 -1.10
N GLY A 310 -13.15 17.05 -1.07
CA GLY A 310 -12.43 18.28 -1.41
C GLY A 310 -12.13 18.34 -2.90
N ILE A 311 -12.52 19.43 -3.55
CA ILE A 311 -12.44 19.57 -5.01
C ILE A 311 -11.63 20.81 -5.37
N ALA A 312 -10.44 20.60 -5.94
CA ALA A 312 -9.58 21.69 -6.41
C ALA A 312 -9.99 22.19 -7.82
N SER A 313 -10.61 21.33 -8.63
CA SER A 313 -11.07 21.68 -9.98
C SER A 313 -12.51 22.23 -10.00
N LYS A 314 -12.67 23.51 -10.37
CA LYS A 314 -14.00 24.14 -10.51
C LYS A 314 -14.92 23.41 -11.48
N ASN A 315 -14.36 22.82 -12.55
CA ASN A 315 -15.14 22.09 -13.55
C ASN A 315 -15.75 20.81 -12.97
N ALA A 316 -15.04 20.13 -12.07
CA ALA A 316 -15.52 18.93 -11.41
C ALA A 316 -16.61 19.24 -10.37
N LEU A 317 -16.52 20.39 -9.68
CA LEU A 317 -17.42 20.77 -8.59
C LEU A 317 -18.89 20.69 -8.96
N ALA A 318 -19.26 21.19 -10.15
CA ALA A 318 -20.64 21.24 -10.63
C ALA A 318 -21.27 19.85 -10.80
N ILE A 319 -20.47 18.86 -11.21
CA ILE A 319 -20.93 17.48 -11.40
C ILE A 319 -20.95 16.73 -10.09
N LEU A 320 -19.82 16.77 -9.36
CA LEU A 320 -19.61 15.95 -8.17
C LEU A 320 -20.48 16.38 -6.98
N SER A 321 -20.90 17.65 -6.95
CA SER A 321 -21.79 18.16 -5.89
C SER A 321 -23.19 17.52 -5.93
N ASN A 322 -23.57 16.84 -7.02
CA ASN A 322 -24.82 16.10 -7.13
C ASN A 322 -24.72 14.65 -6.62
N SER A 323 -23.56 14.23 -6.10
CA SER A 323 -23.34 12.86 -5.62
C SER A 323 -24.08 12.50 -4.32
N GLY A 324 -24.61 13.50 -3.62
CA GLY A 324 -25.18 13.34 -2.27
C GLY A 324 -24.13 13.38 -1.15
N LEU A 325 -22.84 13.40 -1.48
CA LEU A 325 -21.75 13.58 -0.51
C LEU A 325 -21.48 15.07 -0.26
N LYS A 326 -20.93 15.38 0.92
CA LYS A 326 -20.58 16.75 1.28
C LYS A 326 -19.36 17.22 0.48
N CYS A 327 -19.59 18.02 -0.55
CA CYS A 327 -18.52 18.57 -1.40
C CYS A 327 -18.10 19.98 -0.98
N GLU A 328 -16.80 20.28 -1.04
CA GLU A 328 -16.23 21.60 -0.77
C GLU A 328 -15.21 21.97 -1.86
N SER A 329 -15.27 23.20 -2.37
CA SER A 329 -14.23 23.74 -3.24
C SER A 329 -13.02 24.12 -2.38
N THR A 330 -11.94 23.35 -2.46
CA THR A 330 -10.78 23.53 -1.58
C THR A 330 -9.52 22.90 -2.18
N GLU A 331 -8.37 23.45 -1.81
CA GLU A 331 -7.07 22.79 -2.02
C GLU A 331 -6.94 21.60 -1.05
N PHE A 332 -5.88 20.80 -1.20
CA PHE A 332 -5.65 19.68 -0.28
C PHE A 332 -5.56 20.17 1.18
N LYS A 333 -6.31 19.52 2.07
CA LYS A 333 -6.29 19.73 3.51
C LYS A 333 -6.57 18.43 4.25
N GLU A 334 -6.16 18.35 5.50
CA GLU A 334 -6.47 17.20 6.35
C GLU A 334 -7.98 17.07 6.62
N GLY A 335 -8.44 15.83 6.85
CA GLY A 335 -9.83 15.52 7.19
C GLY A 335 -10.79 15.38 6.00
N LEU A 336 -10.28 15.44 4.76
CA LEU A 336 -11.04 15.02 3.59
C LEU A 336 -11.25 13.50 3.59
N SER A 337 -12.30 13.03 2.91
CA SER A 337 -12.49 11.60 2.60
C SER A 337 -12.08 11.27 1.17
N VAL A 338 -12.36 12.19 0.25
CA VAL A 338 -11.93 12.11 -1.15
C VAL A 338 -11.34 13.45 -1.54
N PHE A 339 -10.21 13.44 -2.26
CA PHE A 339 -9.61 14.62 -2.84
C PHE A 339 -9.62 14.51 -4.37
N VAL A 340 -10.12 15.56 -5.03
CA VAL A 340 -10.23 15.66 -6.48
C VAL A 340 -9.33 16.77 -6.98
N SER A 341 -8.30 16.41 -7.75
CA SER A 341 -7.25 17.33 -8.19
C SER A 341 -6.89 17.18 -9.66
N THR A 342 -6.02 18.07 -10.14
CA THR A 342 -5.33 17.92 -11.42
C THR A 342 -3.88 17.51 -11.22
N ALA A 343 -3.29 17.00 -12.30
CA ALA A 343 -1.95 16.41 -12.31
C ALA A 343 -0.76 17.37 -12.31
N TYR A 344 -1.02 18.68 -12.22
CA TYR A 344 -0.03 19.69 -12.56
C TYR A 344 0.68 20.31 -11.36
N SER A 345 0.44 19.81 -10.15
CA SER A 345 1.01 20.34 -8.90
C SER A 345 1.55 19.21 -8.02
N ASP A 346 2.78 19.35 -7.53
CA ASP A 346 3.43 18.46 -6.57
C ASP A 346 3.49 19.05 -5.15
N LYS A 347 2.85 20.21 -4.91
CA LYS A 347 2.94 20.98 -3.66
C LYS A 347 2.59 20.18 -2.40
N HIS A 348 1.67 19.21 -2.52
CA HIS A 348 1.18 18.36 -1.43
C HIS A 348 1.39 16.86 -1.71
N ALA A 349 2.35 16.51 -2.57
CA ALA A 349 2.55 15.14 -3.04
C ALA A 349 2.81 14.13 -1.91
N LYS A 350 3.53 14.53 -0.85
CA LYS A 350 3.79 13.64 0.29
C LYS A 350 2.52 13.43 1.11
N GLU A 351 1.82 14.50 1.41
CA GLU A 351 0.62 14.51 2.24
C GLU A 351 -0.54 13.81 1.54
N ILE A 352 -0.68 13.95 0.21
CA ILE A 352 -1.66 13.22 -0.58
C ILE A 352 -1.36 11.72 -0.58
N ARG A 353 -0.08 11.31 -0.71
CA ARG A 353 0.29 9.88 -0.63
C ARG A 353 -0.02 9.29 0.73
N GLU A 354 0.31 9.99 1.82
CA GLU A 354 -0.06 9.56 3.16
C GLU A 354 -1.57 9.52 3.33
N PHE A 355 -2.30 10.53 2.84
CA PHE A 355 -3.76 10.55 2.86
C PHE A 355 -4.37 9.32 2.18
N VAL A 356 -3.92 8.97 0.96
CA VAL A 356 -4.40 7.77 0.27
C VAL A 356 -3.95 6.51 1.00
N ALA A 357 -2.67 6.40 1.39
CA ALA A 357 -2.14 5.24 2.08
C ALA A 357 -2.91 4.94 3.38
N GLU A 358 -3.38 5.97 4.08
CA GLU A 358 -4.13 5.88 5.34
C GLU A 358 -5.65 5.72 5.14
N GLY A 359 -6.13 5.59 3.90
CA GLY A 359 -7.54 5.27 3.60
C GLY A 359 -8.27 6.28 2.72
N GLY A 360 -7.65 7.38 2.35
CA GLY A 360 -8.25 8.43 1.52
C GLY A 360 -8.51 8.00 0.07
N GLY A 361 -9.53 8.62 -0.54
CA GLY A 361 -9.80 8.48 -1.97
C GLY A 361 -9.15 9.59 -2.79
N LEU A 362 -8.45 9.27 -3.87
CA LEU A 362 -7.89 10.26 -4.79
C LEU A 362 -8.49 10.10 -6.19
N LEU A 363 -9.07 11.18 -6.70
CA LEU A 363 -9.44 11.30 -8.12
C LEU A 363 -8.55 12.35 -8.76
N ILE A 364 -7.84 11.95 -9.81
CA ILE A 364 -6.91 12.86 -10.45
C ILE A 364 -7.04 12.85 -11.97
N GLY A 365 -7.02 14.04 -12.54
CA GLY A 365 -7.16 14.25 -13.97
C GLY A 365 -5.98 15.01 -14.54
N GLY A 366 -5.44 14.53 -15.65
CA GLY A 366 -4.36 15.23 -16.34
C GLY A 366 -3.98 14.57 -17.64
N HIS A 367 -3.41 15.35 -18.55
CA HIS A 367 -2.96 14.85 -19.85
C HIS A 367 -1.48 15.18 -20.06
N ALA A 368 -0.64 14.15 -20.00
CA ALA A 368 0.82 14.24 -20.06
C ALA A 368 1.34 14.76 -21.41
N TRP A 369 0.65 14.51 -22.53
CA TRP A 369 1.12 14.95 -23.86
C TRP A 369 1.25 16.48 -23.97
N ASN A 370 0.29 17.24 -23.46
CA ASN A 370 0.32 18.71 -23.51
C ASN A 370 1.40 19.26 -22.57
N TRP A 371 1.56 18.63 -21.40
CA TRP A 371 2.67 18.97 -20.51
C TRP A 371 4.02 18.77 -21.20
N SER A 372 4.20 17.66 -21.94
CA SER A 372 5.44 17.38 -22.68
C SER A 372 5.70 18.43 -23.78
N GLN A 373 4.65 18.92 -24.46
CA GLN A 373 4.79 20.02 -25.43
C GLN A 373 5.27 21.33 -24.79
N ILE A 374 4.81 21.63 -23.58
CA ILE A 374 5.18 22.86 -22.86
C ILE A 374 6.54 22.71 -22.15
N ASN A 375 7.04 21.48 -21.97
CA ASN A 375 8.32 21.16 -21.32
C ASN A 375 9.27 20.40 -22.26
N PRO A 376 9.71 21.02 -23.36
CA PRO A 376 10.56 20.35 -24.36
C PRO A 376 11.87 19.88 -23.74
N GLY A 377 12.25 18.65 -24.05
CA GLY A 377 13.49 18.03 -23.53
C GLY A 377 13.36 17.41 -22.13
N GLN A 378 12.19 17.52 -21.48
CA GLN A 378 11.89 16.76 -20.27
C GLN A 378 11.15 15.48 -20.61
N ASN A 379 11.49 14.38 -19.93
CA ASN A 379 10.84 13.09 -20.11
C ASN A 379 9.61 13.02 -19.19
N GLU A 380 8.43 12.84 -19.79
CA GLU A 380 7.13 12.80 -19.10
C GLU A 380 7.09 11.75 -18.00
N LEU A 381 7.65 10.56 -18.23
CA LEU A 381 7.68 9.47 -17.24
C LEU A 381 8.46 9.81 -15.98
N THR A 382 9.39 10.76 -16.06
CA THR A 382 10.29 11.12 -14.95
C THR A 382 10.09 12.53 -14.42
N HIS A 383 9.41 13.39 -15.18
CA HIS A 383 9.31 14.82 -14.90
C HIS A 383 7.89 15.38 -14.80
N PHE A 384 6.87 14.64 -15.24
CA PHE A 384 5.48 15.04 -15.03
C PHE A 384 5.20 15.10 -13.51
N PRO A 385 4.58 16.17 -12.96
CA PRO A 385 4.52 16.39 -11.51
C PRO A 385 3.93 15.23 -10.71
N GLU A 386 2.85 14.60 -11.19
CA GLU A 386 2.34 13.37 -10.61
C GLU A 386 3.34 12.22 -10.69
N LEU A 387 3.98 11.98 -11.84
CA LEU A 387 4.95 10.89 -12.00
C LEU A 387 6.26 11.17 -11.24
N LYS A 388 6.59 12.44 -10.95
CA LYS A 388 7.64 12.84 -10.02
C LYS A 388 7.28 12.47 -8.57
N ALA A 389 6.00 12.56 -8.22
CA ALA A 389 5.47 12.17 -6.91
C ALA A 389 5.28 10.64 -6.76
N HIS A 390 5.13 9.90 -7.86
CA HIS A 390 4.91 8.44 -7.92
C HIS A 390 6.16 7.62 -8.27
N LYS A 391 7.37 8.13 -7.99
CA LYS A 391 8.63 7.42 -8.24
C LYS A 391 8.89 6.29 -7.24
N ALA A 392 8.62 5.04 -7.62
CA ALA A 392 9.62 4.00 -7.89
C ALA A 392 8.96 2.63 -8.18
N GLN A 393 8.93 2.24 -9.46
CA GLN A 393 8.90 0.82 -9.84
C GLN A 393 10.14 0.48 -10.65
#